data_AF-A0A430VFZ7-F1
#
_entry.id   AF-A0A430VFZ7-F1
#
_cell.length_a   1.000
_cell.length_b   1.000
_cell.length_c   1.000
_cell.angle_alpha   90.00
_cell.angle_beta   90.00
_cell.angle_gamma   90.00
#
_symmetry.space_group_name_H-M   'P 1'
#
loop_
_entity.id
_entity.type
_entity.pdbx_description
1 polymer ?
#
loop_
_entity_poly.entity_id
_entity_poly.type
_entity_poly.pdbx_seq_one_letter_code
_entity_poly.pdbx_strand_id
1 'polypeptide(L)'
;MRLDRVNLAPLEGVLRAMVEKALAQPGAVVREKIPTSPSDRVQVFVKGKEEGQVVLAIRRPKGEEDPRELQALAQRMGLVILAGPEKRYGKVPRPQGPRVYLVAVCDLDPSIWEGSVHGRGVD
;
A
#
# COMPACT_ATOMS: atom_id res chain seq x y z
N MET A 1 1.74 14.66 -11.07
CA MET A 1 0.31 14.70 -10.69
C MET A 1 0.15 13.78 -9.50
N ARG A 2 -0.54 14.21 -8.43
CA ARG A 2 -0.64 13.45 -7.17
C ARG A 2 -1.77 12.42 -7.24
N LEU A 3 -1.61 11.25 -6.63
CA LEU A 3 -2.61 10.16 -6.54
C LEU A 3 -3.93 10.62 -5.95
N ASP A 4 -3.90 11.49 -4.94
CA ASP A 4 -5.11 12.05 -4.30
C ASP A 4 -5.94 12.92 -5.25
N ARG A 5 -5.37 13.32 -6.40
CA ARG A 5 -6.05 14.11 -7.44
C ARG A 5 -6.45 13.27 -8.66
N VAL A 6 -6.15 11.97 -8.65
CA VAL A 6 -6.55 11.03 -9.70
C VAL A 6 -7.82 10.32 -9.26
N ASN A 7 -8.73 10.06 -10.19
CA ASN A 7 -9.87 9.19 -9.90
C ASN A 7 -9.38 7.75 -9.75
N LEU A 8 -9.21 7.31 -8.49
CA LEU A 8 -8.79 5.94 -8.15
C LEU A 8 -9.93 4.93 -8.12
N ALA A 9 -11.20 5.36 -8.26
CA ALA A 9 -12.35 4.47 -8.21
C ALA A 9 -12.28 3.29 -9.21
N PRO A 10 -11.81 3.46 -10.46
CA PRO A 10 -11.67 2.33 -11.40
C PRO A 10 -10.62 1.29 -10.97
N LEU A 11 -9.69 1.66 -10.09
CA LEU A 11 -8.64 0.79 -9.60
C LEU A 11 -9.01 0.11 -8.29
N GLU A 12 -10.15 0.43 -7.69
CA GLU A 12 -10.52 -0.04 -6.35
C GLU A 12 -10.51 -1.56 -6.24
N GLY A 13 -11.04 -2.27 -7.24
CA GLY A 13 -10.98 -3.74 -7.29
C GLY A 13 -9.55 -4.29 -7.35
N VAL A 14 -8.66 -3.64 -8.11
CA VAL A 14 -7.24 -4.01 -8.18
C VAL A 14 -6.55 -3.77 -6.83
N LEU A 15 -6.80 -2.62 -6.22
CA LEU A 15 -6.22 -2.23 -4.94
C LEU A 15 -6.64 -3.18 -3.80
N ARG A 16 -7.93 -3.54 -3.73
CA ARG A 16 -8.44 -4.53 -2.77
C ARG A 16 -7.85 -5.92 -3.02
N ALA A 17 -7.79 -6.37 -4.28
CA ALA A 17 -7.17 -7.65 -4.63
C ALA A 17 -5.67 -7.72 -4.26
N MET A 18 -4.96 -6.59 -4.25
CA MET A 18 -3.58 -6.55 -3.74
C MET A 18 -3.51 -6.85 -2.24
N VAL A 19 -4.46 -6.35 -1.45
CA VAL A 19 -4.55 -6.62 0.00
C VAL A 19 -4.83 -8.10 0.25
N GLU A 20 -5.84 -8.67 -0.41
CA GLU A 20 -6.19 -10.09 -0.28
C GLU A 20 -5.00 -10.99 -0.62
N LYS A 21 -4.31 -10.73 -1.74
CA LYS A 21 -3.11 -11.49 -2.13
C LYS A 21 -2.00 -11.38 -1.09
N ALA A 22 -1.82 -10.20 -0.49
CA ALA A 22 -0.78 -9.98 0.51
C ALA A 22 -1.10 -10.70 1.83
N LEU A 23 -2.37 -10.79 2.20
CA LEU A 23 -2.83 -11.55 3.37
C LEU A 23 -2.78 -13.06 3.14
N ALA A 24 -3.11 -13.53 1.93
CA ALA A 24 -3.05 -14.95 1.58
C ALA A 24 -1.61 -15.49 1.54
N GLN A 25 -0.61 -14.62 1.41
CA GLN A 25 0.81 -14.98 1.40
C GLN A 25 1.60 -14.06 2.35
N PRO A 26 1.48 -14.24 3.67
CA PRO A 26 2.22 -13.44 4.64
C PRO A 26 3.72 -13.48 4.34
N GLY A 27 4.39 -12.33 4.44
CA GLY A 27 5.80 -12.20 4.10
C GLY A 27 6.09 -11.86 2.63
N ALA A 28 5.21 -12.24 1.70
CA ALA A 28 5.33 -11.88 0.28
C ALA A 28 4.97 -10.41 0.04
N VAL A 29 5.63 -9.80 -0.95
CA VAL A 29 5.37 -8.39 -1.33
C VAL A 29 4.62 -8.37 -2.65
N VAL A 30 3.36 -7.95 -2.60
CA VAL A 30 2.55 -7.65 -3.78
C VAL A 30 2.92 -6.25 -4.29
N ARG A 31 3.08 -6.09 -5.60
CA ARG A 31 3.56 -4.86 -6.22
C ARG A 31 2.71 -4.50 -7.42
N GLU A 32 2.32 -3.23 -7.52
CA GLU A 32 1.60 -2.70 -8.67
C GLU A 32 2.13 -1.32 -9.05
N LYS A 33 2.03 -0.95 -10.33
CA LYS A 33 2.40 0.38 -10.81
C LYS A 33 1.15 1.13 -11.21
N ILE A 34 0.77 2.12 -10.41
CA ILE A 34 -0.38 2.97 -10.73
C ILE A 34 0.06 4.09 -11.67
N PRO A 35 -0.50 4.18 -12.89
CA PRO A 35 -0.19 5.25 -13.81
C PRO A 35 -0.84 6.56 -13.31
N THR A 36 -0.04 7.40 -12.65
CA THR A 36 -0.51 8.73 -12.18
C THR A 36 -0.30 9.84 -13.21
N SER A 37 0.58 9.61 -14.18
CA SER A 37 0.75 10.40 -15.40
C SER A 37 1.56 9.60 -16.44
N PRO A 38 1.67 10.07 -17.70
CA PRO A 38 2.50 9.43 -18.73
C PRO A 38 3.98 9.31 -18.34
N SER A 39 4.48 10.26 -17.56
CA SER A 39 5.89 10.37 -17.16
C SER A 39 6.17 9.83 -15.75
N ASP A 40 5.11 9.52 -14.99
CA ASP A 40 5.18 9.32 -13.55
C ASP A 40 4.24 8.19 -13.08
N ARG A 41 4.86 7.11 -12.62
CA ARG A 41 4.17 5.91 -12.13
C ARG A 41 4.50 5.71 -10.67
N VAL A 42 3.49 5.81 -9.82
CA VAL A 42 3.66 5.46 -8.40
C VAL A 42 3.71 3.95 -8.30
N GLN A 43 4.74 3.47 -7.63
CA GLN A 43 4.89 2.05 -7.33
C GLN A 43 4.28 1.82 -5.96
N VAL A 44 3.29 0.95 -5.89
CA VAL A 44 2.59 0.57 -4.66
C VAL A 44 3.02 -0.83 -4.26
N PHE A 45 3.33 -0.99 -2.98
CA PHE A 45 3.79 -2.24 -2.39
C PHE A 45 2.89 -2.56 -1.20
N VAL A 46 2.42 -3.80 -1.15
CA VAL A 46 1.57 -4.30 -0.06
C VAL A 46 2.19 -5.60 0.45
N LYS A 47 2.35 -5.72 1.76
CA LYS A 47 2.90 -6.92 2.41
C LYS A 47 2.03 -7.28 3.61
N GLY A 48 1.48 -8.49 3.64
CA GLY A 48 0.80 -9.02 4.82
C GLY A 48 1.81 -9.45 5.89
N LYS A 49 1.45 -9.22 7.15
CA LYS A 49 2.11 -9.78 8.33
C LYS A 49 1.32 -11.00 8.82
N GLU A 50 1.97 -11.85 9.60
CA GLU A 50 1.35 -13.05 10.18
C GLU A 50 0.19 -12.71 11.12
N GLU A 51 0.23 -11.54 11.77
CA GLU A 51 -0.81 -11.06 12.69
C GLU A 51 -2.01 -10.40 11.99
N GLY A 52 -2.16 -10.55 10.66
CA GLY A 52 -3.26 -9.98 9.88
C GLY A 52 -3.11 -8.49 9.50
N GLN A 53 -2.13 -7.80 10.08
CA GLN A 53 -1.76 -6.44 9.68
C GLN A 53 -1.14 -6.40 8.28
N VAL A 54 -1.20 -5.23 7.65
CA VAL A 54 -0.64 -4.97 6.33
C VAL A 54 0.39 -3.84 6.39
N VAL A 55 1.52 -4.00 5.73
CA VAL A 55 2.47 -2.91 5.45
C VAL A 55 2.17 -2.37 4.07
N LEU A 56 1.77 -1.10 3.99
CA LEU A 56 1.58 -0.36 2.75
C LEU A 56 2.78 0.55 2.52
N ALA A 57 3.37 0.49 1.34
CA ALA A 57 4.43 1.41 0.95
C ALA A 57 4.20 1.95 -0.47
N ILE A 58 4.57 3.22 -0.66
CA ILE A 58 4.63 3.83 -1.99
C ILE A 58 6.04 4.31 -2.29
N ARG A 59 6.36 4.34 -3.58
CA ARG A 59 7.58 4.95 -4.11
C ARG A 59 7.27 5.71 -5.39
N ARG A 60 7.80 6.92 -5.49
CA ARG A 60 7.78 7.70 -6.73
C ARG A 60 9.17 7.71 -7.35
N PRO A 61 9.36 7.16 -8.57
CA PRO A 61 10.66 7.17 -9.23
C PRO A 61 11.16 8.58 -9.61
N LYS A 62 10.23 9.52 -9.81
CA LYS A 62 10.50 10.92 -10.18
C LYS A 62 9.66 11.85 -9.30
N GLY A 63 10.29 12.56 -8.37
CA GLY A 63 9.61 13.49 -7.46
C GLY A 63 9.49 12.95 -6.03
N GLU A 64 8.88 13.76 -5.17
CA GLU A 64 8.71 13.43 -3.75
C GLU A 64 7.46 12.58 -3.51
N GLU A 65 7.52 11.73 -2.48
CA GLU A 65 6.36 11.02 -1.96
C GLU A 65 5.56 11.94 -1.04
N ASP A 66 4.24 11.96 -1.20
CA ASP A 66 3.36 12.76 -0.35
C ASP A 66 2.48 11.85 0.56
N PRO A 67 2.48 12.09 1.89
CA PRO A 67 1.65 11.36 2.86
C PRO A 67 0.17 11.20 2.48
N ARG A 68 -0.42 12.20 1.84
CA ARG A 68 -1.84 12.16 1.46
C ARG A 68 -2.10 11.14 0.36
N GLU A 69 -1.10 10.81 -0.47
CA GLU A 69 -1.21 9.78 -1.49
C GLU A 69 -1.29 8.39 -0.87
N LEU A 70 -0.48 8.16 0.16
CA LEU A 70 -0.52 6.91 0.93
C LEU A 70 -1.86 6.78 1.66
N GLN A 71 -2.35 7.87 2.24
CA GLN A 71 -3.65 7.89 2.92
C GLN A 71 -4.82 7.61 1.96
N ALA A 72 -4.83 8.24 0.78
CA ALA A 72 -5.84 7.99 -0.24
C ALA A 72 -5.82 6.53 -0.73
N LEU A 73 -4.63 5.94 -0.90
CA LEU A 73 -4.51 4.53 -1.24
C LEU A 73 -5.01 3.62 -0.14
N ALA A 74 -4.64 3.88 1.11
CA ALA A 74 -5.10 3.09 2.26
C ALA A 74 -6.64 3.06 2.32
N GLN A 75 -7.30 4.22 2.20
CA GLN A 75 -8.77 4.30 2.19
C GLN A 75 -9.39 3.46 1.06
N ARG A 76 -8.85 3.55 -0.16
CA ARG A 76 -9.35 2.77 -1.31
C ARG A 76 -9.10 1.28 -1.20
N MET A 77 -8.04 0.90 -0.48
CA MET A 77 -7.74 -0.49 -0.14
C MET A 77 -8.59 -1.01 1.04
N GLY A 78 -9.42 -0.17 1.67
CA GLY A 78 -10.11 -0.52 2.91
C GLY A 78 -9.12 -0.77 4.05
N LEU A 79 -8.11 0.07 4.18
CA LEU A 79 -7.08 -0.04 5.22
C LEU A 79 -7.15 1.16 6.17
N VAL A 80 -6.95 0.90 7.45
CA VAL A 80 -6.81 1.93 8.49
C VAL A 80 -5.33 2.03 8.88
N ILE A 81 -4.74 3.21 8.76
CA ILE A 81 -3.33 3.44 9.14
C ILE A 81 -3.21 3.41 10.66
N LEU A 82 -2.41 2.48 11.19
CA LEU A 82 -2.08 2.37 12.61
C LEU A 82 -0.81 3.16 12.97
N ALA A 83 0.17 3.18 12.06
CA ALA A 83 1.45 3.87 12.26
C ALA A 83 2.04 4.38 10.95
N GLY A 84 2.77 5.50 11.02
CA GLY A 84 3.27 6.23 9.86
C GLY A 84 2.25 7.24 9.31
N PRO A 85 2.43 7.75 8.08
CA PRO A 85 3.47 7.41 7.11
C PRO A 85 4.87 7.91 7.52
N GLU A 86 5.89 7.07 7.34
CA GLU A 86 7.30 7.39 7.58
C GLU A 86 8.18 7.11 6.36
N LYS A 87 9.28 7.86 6.22
CA LYS A 87 10.26 7.64 5.15
C LYS A 87 11.19 6.48 5.53
N ARG A 88 11.31 5.50 4.64
CA ARG A 88 12.24 4.36 4.75
C ARG A 88 13.19 4.37 3.57
N TYR A 89 14.47 4.11 3.83
CA TYR A 89 15.50 4.06 2.81
C TYR A 89 15.85 2.61 2.47
N GLY A 90 15.89 2.30 1.18
CA GLY A 90 16.30 1.01 0.66
C GLY A 90 17.76 0.73 0.96
N LYS A 91 18.07 -0.52 1.32
CA LYS A 91 19.42 -0.96 1.71
C LYS A 91 20.44 -0.98 0.55
N VAL A 92 19.98 -0.91 -0.70
CA VAL A 92 20.84 -1.07 -1.88
C VAL A 92 21.46 0.30 -2.26
N PRO A 93 22.80 0.46 -2.17
CA PRO A 93 23.47 1.67 -2.63
C PRO A 93 23.33 1.79 -4.15
N ARG A 94 23.00 2.99 -4.64
CA ARG A 94 22.93 3.29 -6.07
C ARG A 94 23.65 4.61 -6.35
N PRO A 95 24.15 4.84 -7.58
CA PRO A 95 24.77 6.11 -7.97
C PRO A 95 23.85 7.33 -7.76
N GLN A 96 22.53 7.12 -7.80
CA GLN A 96 21.50 8.14 -7.60
C GLN A 96 21.00 8.25 -6.14
N GLY A 97 21.66 7.60 -5.19
CA GLY A 97 21.22 7.51 -3.78
C GLY A 97 20.26 6.33 -3.50
N PRO A 98 19.99 6.05 -2.21
CA PRO A 98 19.10 4.96 -1.82
C PRO A 98 17.66 5.23 -2.30
N ARG A 99 16.91 4.15 -2.59
CA ARG A 99 15.47 4.29 -2.88
C ARG A 99 14.77 4.79 -1.63
N VAL A 100 13.99 5.86 -1.76
CA VAL A 100 13.07 6.27 -0.70
C VAL A 100 11.74 5.57 -0.90
N TYR A 101 11.08 5.27 0.21
CA TYR A 101 9.74 4.72 0.29
C TYR A 101 9.01 5.48 1.38
N LEU A 102 7.73 5.76 1.16
CA LEU A 102 6.83 6.19 2.21
C LEU A 102 6.02 4.98 2.68
N VAL A 103 6.09 4.66 3.97
CA VAL A 103 5.61 3.39 4.52
C VAL A 103 4.65 3.65 5.67
N ALA A 104 3.57 2.86 5.73
CA ALA A 104 2.65 2.81 6.85
C ALA A 104 2.37 1.36 7.24
N VAL A 105 2.07 1.16 8.52
CA VAL A 105 1.46 -0.07 9.03
C VAL A 105 -0.04 0.17 9.13
N CYS A 106 -0.82 -0.75 8.59
CA CYS A 106 -2.26 -0.66 8.51
C CYS A 106 -2.94 -1.91 9.08
N ASP A 107 -4.16 -1.71 9.56
CA ASP A 107 -5.14 -2.77 9.77
C ASP A 107 -6.17 -2.79 8.63
N LEU A 108 -6.99 -3.84 8.59
CA LEU A 108 -8.17 -3.87 7.74
C LEU A 108 -9.26 -2.96 8.30
N ASP A 109 -9.89 -2.19 7.43
CA ASP A 109 -11.09 -1.44 7.78
C ASP A 109 -12.27 -2.43 7.94
N PRO A 110 -12.80 -2.61 9.16
CA PRO A 110 -13.89 -3.56 9.38
C PRO A 110 -15.15 -3.20 8.60
N SER A 111 -15.39 -1.92 8.29
CA SER A 111 -16.57 -1.51 7.50
C SER A 111 -16.52 -1.96 6.04
N ILE A 112 -15.32 -2.30 5.54
CA ILE A 112 -15.08 -2.77 4.17
C ILE A 112 -14.83 -4.28 4.13
N TRP A 113 -14.21 -4.83 5.18
CA TRP A 113 -13.73 -6.21 5.21
C TRP A 113 -14.47 -7.12 6.20
N GLU A 114 -15.45 -6.63 6.98
CA GLU A 114 -16.35 -7.53 7.73
C GLU A 114 -17.15 -8.40 6.76
N GLY A 115 -16.90 -9.71 6.85
CA GLY A 115 -17.33 -10.73 5.89
C GLY A 115 -16.18 -11.56 5.33
N SER A 116 -14.96 -11.00 5.26
CA SER A 116 -13.76 -11.70 4.77
C SER A 116 -12.90 -12.31 5.89
N VAL A 117 -13.16 -11.95 7.16
CA VAL A 117 -12.32 -12.31 8.32
C VAL A 117 -12.91 -13.40 9.23
N HIS A 118 -13.98 -14.10 8.82
CA HIS A 118 -14.46 -15.28 9.55
C HIS A 118 -13.63 -16.52 9.22
N GLY A 119 -12.41 -16.50 9.74
CA GLY A 119 -11.50 -17.65 9.82
C GLY A 119 -10.64 -17.62 11.09
N ARG A 120 -11.06 -16.87 12.13
CA ARG A 120 -10.46 -17.02 13.46
C ARG A 120 -11.17 -18.19 14.14
N GLY A 121 -10.39 -19.25 14.33
CA GLY A 121 -10.82 -20.57 14.75
C GLY A 121 -11.62 -20.57 16.05
N VAL A 122 -12.65 -21.41 16.03
CA VAL A 122 -12.97 -22.31 17.13
C VAL A 122 -11.73 -23.15 17.44
N ASP A 123 -11.16 -22.95 18.63
CA ASP A 123 -10.95 -24.00 19.63
C ASP A 123 -10.82 -23.35 21.02
#